data_AF-D8PTX3-F1
#
_entry.id   AF-D8PTX3-F1
#
_cell.length_a   1.000
_cell.length_b   1.000
_cell.length_c   1.000
_cell.angle_alpha   90.00
_cell.angle_beta   90.00
_cell.angle_gamma   90.00
#
_symmetry.space_group_name_H-M   'P 1'
#
loop_
_entity.id
_entity.type
_entity.pdbx_description
1 polymer ?
#
loop_
_entity_poly.entity_id
_entity_poly.type
_entity_poly.pdbx_seq_one_letter_code
_entity_poly.pdbx_strand_id
1 'polypeptide(L)'
;MIVTHDPIHFFSVPGRAPGATYCVLRYRPSLTTTQFIKVDILLPGTLHLPALHPSHIACISGFPVIPFALLLLQKLQAYDDHWNAQERHHFVRWKKDRDDVQALMGLHDIVGQTIRELPWGDATVFSDEFLALSVQRVAKFAGRFEWSRATWKALGFKV
;
A
#
# COMPACT_ATOMS: atom_id res chain seq x y z
N MET A 1 -10.45 16.17 -15.69
CA MET A 1 -10.57 14.86 -14.99
C MET A 1 -10.16 13.77 -15.99
N ILE A 2 -9.52 12.65 -15.62
CA ILE A 2 -8.97 11.70 -16.63
C ILE A 2 -10.05 11.16 -17.60
N VAL A 3 -11.26 10.94 -17.09
CA VAL A 3 -12.45 10.54 -17.87
C VAL A 3 -12.82 11.57 -18.93
N THR A 4 -12.58 12.87 -18.70
CA THR A 4 -12.88 13.90 -19.71
C THR A 4 -11.84 13.96 -20.82
N HIS A 5 -10.61 13.50 -20.56
CA HIS A 5 -9.53 13.52 -21.54
C HIS A 5 -9.54 12.27 -22.42
N ASP A 6 -9.87 11.11 -21.85
CA ASP A 6 -10.00 9.85 -22.58
C ASP A 6 -11.22 9.06 -22.08
N PRO A 7 -12.44 9.49 -22.45
CA PRO A 7 -13.67 8.81 -22.06
C PRO A 7 -13.84 7.44 -22.73
N ILE A 8 -13.06 7.18 -23.79
CA ILE A 8 -13.11 5.92 -24.51
C ILE A 8 -12.47 4.84 -23.65
N HIS A 9 -11.31 5.08 -23.05
CA HIS A 9 -10.64 4.07 -22.24
C HIS A 9 -10.93 4.20 -20.74
N PHE A 10 -11.16 5.41 -20.23
CA PHE A 10 -11.45 5.66 -18.83
C PHE A 10 -12.91 5.99 -18.58
N PHE A 11 -13.54 5.26 -17.65
CA PHE A 11 -14.94 5.47 -17.28
C PHE A 11 -15.19 5.11 -15.82
N SER A 12 -16.23 5.69 -15.24
CA SER A 12 -16.61 5.49 -13.85
C SER A 12 -17.83 4.58 -13.75
N VAL A 13 -17.86 3.70 -12.75
CA VAL A 13 -19.05 2.90 -12.40
C VAL A 13 -19.43 3.13 -10.94
N PRO A 14 -20.70 3.04 -10.55
CA PRO A 14 -21.10 3.15 -9.14
C PRO A 14 -20.42 2.10 -8.25
N GLY A 15 -20.11 2.48 -7.01
CA GLY A 15 -19.64 1.57 -5.97
C GLY A 15 -20.66 0.45 -5.69
N ARG A 16 -20.16 -0.72 -5.30
CA ARG A 16 -21.00 -1.92 -5.06
C ARG A 16 -21.50 -2.04 -3.61
N ALA A 17 -20.95 -1.27 -2.68
CA ALA A 17 -21.34 -1.36 -1.28
C ALA A 17 -22.73 -0.71 -1.06
N PRO A 18 -23.57 -1.26 -0.17
CA PRO A 18 -24.86 -0.64 0.18
C PRO A 18 -24.64 0.81 0.62
N GLY A 19 -25.36 1.75 0.00
CA GLY A 19 -25.23 3.19 0.30
C GLY A 19 -23.95 3.87 -0.21
N ALA A 20 -23.15 3.21 -1.05
CA ALA A 20 -21.94 3.82 -1.60
C ALA A 20 -22.26 5.09 -2.42
N THR A 21 -21.70 6.21 -2.00
CA THR A 21 -21.78 7.50 -2.72
C THR A 21 -20.62 7.72 -3.68
N TYR A 22 -19.64 6.80 -3.70
CA TYR A 22 -18.44 6.90 -4.53
C TYR A 22 -18.60 6.15 -5.86
N CYS A 23 -17.80 6.59 -6.85
CA CYS A 23 -17.62 5.90 -8.12
C CYS A 23 -16.25 5.21 -8.16
N VAL A 24 -16.19 4.07 -8.85
CA VAL A 24 -14.97 3.34 -9.14
C VAL A 24 -14.52 3.68 -10.55
N LEU A 25 -13.31 4.23 -10.67
CA LEU A 25 -12.68 4.48 -11.96
C LEU A 25 -12.18 3.16 -12.56
N ARG A 26 -12.44 2.97 -13.85
CA ARG A 26 -12.01 1.81 -14.63
C ARG A 26 -11.30 2.25 -15.89
N TYR A 27 -10.32 1.44 -16.29
CA TYR A 27 -9.62 1.54 -17.56
C TYR A 27 -9.91 0.29 -18.40
N ARG A 28 -10.26 0.47 -19.68
CA ARG A 28 -10.25 -0.62 -20.67
C ARG A 28 -9.05 -0.46 -21.60
N PRO A 29 -8.17 -1.46 -21.72
CA PRO A 29 -7.05 -1.40 -22.65
C PRO A 29 -7.44 -1.41 -24.13
N SER A 30 -8.62 -1.96 -24.44
CA SER A 30 -9.14 -2.07 -25.81
C SER A 30 -10.66 -2.02 -25.80
N LEU A 31 -11.27 -1.59 -26.91
CA LEU A 31 -12.72 -1.62 -27.11
C LEU A 31 -13.27 -3.03 -27.23
N THR A 32 -12.44 -3.97 -27.66
CA THR A 32 -12.82 -5.36 -27.92
C THR A 32 -12.69 -6.26 -26.70
N THR A 33 -12.06 -5.79 -25.62
CA THR A 33 -11.93 -6.58 -24.39
C THR A 33 -13.11 -6.36 -23.45
N THR A 34 -13.52 -7.43 -22.78
CA THR A 34 -14.48 -7.41 -21.68
C THR A 34 -13.80 -7.21 -20.32
N GLN A 35 -12.47 -7.21 -20.29
CA GLN A 35 -11.69 -7.01 -19.07
C GLN A 35 -11.50 -5.52 -18.79
N PHE A 36 -11.60 -5.18 -17.51
CA PHE A 36 -11.43 -3.82 -17.02
C PHE A 36 -10.46 -3.80 -15.86
N ILE A 37 -9.60 -2.79 -15.84
CA ILE A 37 -8.63 -2.56 -14.78
C ILE A 37 -9.24 -1.51 -13.84
N LYS A 38 -9.34 -1.83 -12.55
CA LYS A 38 -9.69 -0.83 -11.54
C LYS A 38 -8.52 0.14 -11.39
N VAL A 39 -8.80 1.42 -11.43
CA VAL A 39 -7.81 2.48 -11.21
C VAL A 39 -8.19 3.20 -9.93
N ASP A 40 -7.30 3.17 -8.95
CA ASP A 40 -7.45 3.94 -7.71
C ASP A 40 -6.52 5.15 -7.78
N ILE A 41 -7.08 6.35 -7.57
CA ILE A 41 -6.33 7.60 -7.49
C ILE A 41 -6.52 8.12 -6.07
N LEU A 42 -5.42 8.23 -5.34
CA LEU A 42 -5.40 8.71 -3.97
C LEU A 42 -4.67 10.05 -3.92
N LEU A 43 -5.20 10.98 -3.14
CA LEU A 43 -4.55 12.26 -2.88
C LEU A 43 -3.74 12.17 -1.58
N PRO A 44 -2.66 12.95 -1.44
CA PRO A 44 -1.92 13.05 -0.19
C PRO A 44 -2.84 13.32 1.01
N GLY A 45 -2.51 12.73 2.16
CA GLY A 45 -3.34 12.73 3.36
C GLY A 45 -4.40 11.61 3.39
N THR A 46 -4.69 10.98 2.25
CA THR A 46 -5.56 9.79 2.22
C THR A 46 -4.74 8.54 2.58
N LEU A 47 -5.19 7.73 3.53
CA LEU A 47 -4.48 6.52 4.00
C LEU A 47 -3.03 6.79 4.44
N HIS A 48 -2.79 7.95 5.06
CA HIS A 48 -1.45 8.42 5.46
C HIS A 48 -0.42 8.50 4.31
N LEU A 49 -0.87 8.60 3.05
CA LEU A 49 0.03 8.86 1.93
C LEU A 49 0.66 10.26 2.06
N PRO A 50 1.99 10.39 2.07
CA PRO A 50 2.64 11.70 2.04
C PRO A 50 2.53 12.34 0.65
N ALA A 51 2.73 13.65 0.59
CA ALA A 51 3.01 14.33 -0.67
C ALA A 51 4.48 14.10 -1.01
N LEU A 52 4.77 13.06 -1.80
CA LEU A 52 6.14 12.69 -2.13
C LEU A 52 6.83 13.76 -2.98
N HIS A 53 8.01 14.17 -2.54
CA HIS A 53 8.92 14.96 -3.37
C HIS A 53 9.43 14.08 -4.53
N PRO A 54 9.66 14.63 -5.74
CA PRO A 54 10.14 13.86 -6.89
C PRO A 54 11.43 13.07 -6.64
N SER A 55 12.30 13.53 -5.72
CA SER A 55 13.51 12.78 -5.32
C SER A 55 13.24 11.44 -4.64
N HIS A 56 12.03 11.25 -4.08
CA HIS A 56 11.61 10.00 -3.45
C HIS A 56 10.87 9.07 -4.42
N ILE A 57 10.64 9.51 -5.65
CA ILE A 57 9.97 8.71 -6.68
C ILE A 57 11.05 8.03 -7.53
N ALA A 58 11.18 6.71 -7.38
CA ALA A 58 12.07 5.93 -8.22
C ALA A 58 11.37 5.58 -9.55
N CYS A 59 12.14 5.44 -10.63
CA CYS A 59 11.63 4.94 -11.90
C CYS A 59 12.11 3.50 -12.11
N ILE A 60 11.18 2.54 -12.14
CA ILE A 60 11.47 1.14 -12.44
C ILE A 60 10.80 0.80 -13.77
N SER A 61 11.60 0.39 -14.76
CA SER A 61 11.10 0.06 -16.11
C SER A 61 10.26 1.17 -16.74
N GLY A 62 10.61 2.43 -16.48
CA GLY A 62 9.88 3.62 -16.96
C GLY A 62 8.63 3.99 -16.15
N PHE A 63 8.31 3.26 -15.07
CA PHE A 63 7.18 3.57 -14.19
C PHE A 63 7.63 4.24 -12.89
N PRO A 64 7.00 5.36 -12.50
CA PRO A 64 7.24 5.96 -11.20
C PRO A 64 6.68 5.07 -10.09
N VAL A 65 7.49 4.77 -9.09
CA VAL A 65 7.12 3.96 -7.92
C VAL A 65 7.46 4.69 -6.63
N ILE A 66 6.69 4.40 -5.59
CA ILE A 66 6.94 4.92 -4.24
C ILE A 66 8.15 4.23 -3.59
N PRO A 67 8.77 4.82 -2.55
CA PRO A 67 9.81 4.16 -1.78
C PRO A 67 9.34 2.81 -1.22
N PHE A 68 10.22 1.80 -1.27
CA PHE A 68 9.91 0.46 -0.75
C PHE A 68 9.51 0.48 0.73
N ALA A 69 10.22 1.25 1.55
CA ALA A 69 9.92 1.37 2.99
C ALA A 69 8.49 1.90 3.24
N LEU A 70 8.05 2.88 2.45
CA LEU A 70 6.67 3.37 2.50
C LEU A 70 5.67 2.29 2.07
N LEU A 71 5.92 1.62 0.94
CA LEU A 71 5.07 0.54 0.45
C LEU A 71 4.90 -0.59 1.48
N LEU A 72 5.99 -1.00 2.13
CA LEU A 72 5.99 -2.06 3.13
C LEU A 72 5.09 -1.70 4.32
N LEU A 73 5.25 -0.50 4.88
CA LEU A 73 4.42 -0.04 6.00
C LEU A 73 2.95 0.17 5.60
N GLN A 74 2.68 0.59 4.36
CA GLN A 74 1.32 0.71 3.85
C GLN A 74 0.62 -0.65 3.68
N LYS A 75 1.34 -1.67 3.20
CA LYS A 75 0.82 -3.04 3.14
C LYS A 75 0.54 -3.60 4.53
N LEU A 76 1.40 -3.29 5.49
CA LEU A 76 1.19 -3.65 6.88
C LEU A 76 -0.03 -2.94 7.49
N GLN A 77 -0.23 -1.65 7.18
CA GLN A 77 -1.45 -0.93 7.56
C GLN A 77 -2.69 -1.61 6.97
N ALA A 78 -2.70 -1.89 5.68
CA ALA A 78 -3.85 -2.56 5.03
C ALA A 78 -4.17 -3.91 5.68
N TYR A 79 -3.14 -4.68 6.05
CA TYR A 79 -3.31 -5.90 6.82
C TYR A 79 -4.00 -5.66 8.17
N ASP A 80 -3.52 -4.70 8.98
CA ASP A 80 -4.09 -4.39 10.30
C ASP A 80 -5.53 -3.87 10.17
N ASP A 81 -5.79 -2.98 9.21
CA ASP A 81 -7.12 -2.42 8.95
C ASP A 81 -8.12 -3.53 8.56
N HIS A 82 -7.73 -4.44 7.65
CA HIS A 82 -8.59 -5.56 7.25
C HIS A 82 -8.70 -6.65 8.30
N TRP A 83 -7.67 -6.86 9.12
CA TRP A 83 -7.72 -7.80 10.23
C TRP A 83 -8.75 -7.36 11.28
N ASN A 84 -8.79 -6.06 11.59
CA ASN A 84 -9.71 -5.47 12.56
C ASN A 84 -11.08 -5.13 11.97
N ALA A 85 -11.30 -5.33 10.67
CA ALA A 85 -12.57 -5.02 10.02
C ALA A 85 -13.70 -5.92 10.54
N GLN A 86 -14.76 -5.30 11.06
CA GLN A 86 -15.95 -5.99 11.54
C GLN A 86 -16.76 -6.64 10.41
N GLU A 87 -16.67 -6.10 9.19
CA GLU A 87 -17.42 -6.57 8.04
C GLU A 87 -16.72 -7.75 7.34
N ARG A 88 -17.44 -8.86 7.21
CA ARG A 88 -16.91 -10.16 6.72
C ARG A 88 -16.23 -10.06 5.36
N HIS A 89 -16.66 -9.16 4.47
CA HIS A 89 -16.09 -9.01 3.13
C HIS A 89 -14.78 -8.18 3.11
N HIS A 90 -14.56 -7.35 4.14
CA HIS A 90 -13.26 -6.71 4.39
C HIS A 90 -12.31 -7.67 5.11
N PHE A 91 -12.82 -8.48 6.04
CA PHE A 91 -12.04 -9.50 6.74
C PHE A 91 -11.37 -10.51 5.79
N VAL A 92 -12.01 -10.95 4.70
CA VAL A 92 -11.39 -11.94 3.78
C VAL A 92 -10.07 -11.43 3.15
N ARG A 93 -9.83 -10.12 3.13
CA ARG A 93 -8.66 -9.53 2.48
C ARG A 93 -7.36 -9.61 3.29
N TRP A 94 -7.42 -9.79 4.62
CA TRP A 94 -6.21 -9.82 5.45
C TRP A 94 -5.21 -10.90 5.02
N LYS A 95 -5.68 -12.05 4.51
CA LYS A 95 -4.80 -13.13 4.04
C LYS A 95 -3.92 -12.67 2.88
N LYS A 96 -4.52 -11.95 1.94
CA LYS A 96 -3.80 -11.39 0.79
C LYS A 96 -2.80 -10.33 1.25
N ASP A 97 -3.20 -9.43 2.16
CA ASP A 97 -2.27 -8.40 2.65
C ASP A 97 -1.11 -9.00 3.45
N ARG A 98 -1.35 -10.09 4.20
CA ARG A 98 -0.28 -10.89 4.82
C ARG A 98 0.68 -11.41 3.75
N ASP A 99 0.17 -12.02 2.69
CA ASP A 99 0.97 -12.59 1.61
C ASP A 99 1.78 -11.51 0.89
N ASP A 100 1.19 -10.34 0.67
CA ASP A 100 1.89 -9.19 0.11
C ASP A 100 3.04 -8.73 1.03
N VAL A 101 2.81 -8.60 2.34
CA VAL A 101 3.87 -8.24 3.32
C VAL A 101 4.97 -9.30 3.33
N GLN A 102 4.60 -10.58 3.32
CA GLN A 102 5.55 -11.69 3.25
C GLN A 102 6.38 -11.67 1.96
N ALA A 103 5.74 -11.43 0.81
CA ALA A 103 6.42 -11.34 -0.47
C ALA A 103 7.39 -10.17 -0.51
N LEU A 104 7.00 -8.99 0.02
CA LEU A 104 7.89 -7.83 0.12
C LEU A 104 9.10 -8.11 1.01
N MET A 105 8.94 -8.82 2.13
CA MET A 105 10.07 -9.25 2.97
C MET A 105 11.00 -10.24 2.27
N GLY A 106 10.47 -11.01 1.31
CA GLY A 106 11.25 -11.93 0.48
C GLY A 106 12.12 -11.25 -0.59
N LEU A 107 11.96 -9.93 -0.82
CA LEU A 107 12.79 -9.16 -1.74
C LEU A 107 14.13 -8.80 -1.10
N HIS A 108 14.97 -9.82 -0.88
CA HIS A 108 16.19 -9.75 -0.07
C HIS A 108 17.12 -8.58 -0.41
N ASP A 109 17.33 -8.27 -1.69
CA ASP A 109 18.20 -7.16 -2.11
C ASP A 109 17.64 -5.80 -1.68
N ILE A 110 16.33 -5.59 -1.89
CA ILE A 110 15.64 -4.34 -1.56
C ILE A 110 15.50 -4.18 -0.05
N VAL A 111 15.18 -5.27 0.65
CA VAL A 111 15.14 -5.31 2.11
C VAL A 111 16.53 -5.03 2.68
N GLY A 112 17.57 -5.64 2.10
CA GLY A 112 18.97 -5.42 2.49
C GLY A 112 19.40 -3.95 2.33
N GLN A 113 18.99 -3.30 1.25
CA GLN A 113 19.19 -1.85 1.08
C GLN A 113 18.46 -1.04 2.15
N THR A 114 17.19 -1.35 2.40
CA THR A 114 16.38 -0.66 3.43
C THR A 114 16.96 -0.83 4.83
N ILE A 115 17.54 -1.99 5.16
CA ILE A 115 18.23 -2.26 6.42
C ILE A 115 19.48 -1.39 6.57
N ARG A 116 20.19 -1.08 5.47
CA ARG A 116 21.38 -0.20 5.53
C ARG A 116 20.99 1.27 5.68
N GLU A 117 19.91 1.68 5.03
CA GLU A 117 19.46 3.07 5.00
C GLU A 117 18.65 3.47 6.24
N LEU A 118 17.88 2.53 6.82
CA LEU A 118 16.95 2.76 7.94
C LEU A 118 16.17 4.08 7.81
N PRO A 119 15.35 4.25 6.75
CA PRO A 119 14.82 5.56 6.35
C PRO A 119 13.69 6.09 7.27
N TRP A 120 13.46 5.47 8.43
CA TRP A 120 12.28 5.72 9.28
C TRP A 120 12.24 7.13 9.89
N GLY A 121 13.38 7.84 9.93
CA GLY A 121 13.47 9.21 10.42
C GLY A 121 13.12 10.29 9.39
N ASP A 122 12.82 9.92 8.14
CA ASP A 122 12.47 10.90 7.11
C ASP A 122 11.02 11.41 7.28
N ALA A 123 10.89 12.57 7.94
CA ALA A 123 9.62 13.22 8.20
C ALA A 123 8.87 13.66 6.92
N THR A 124 9.54 13.70 5.76
CA THR A 124 8.90 14.06 4.48
C THR A 124 8.18 12.87 3.85
N VAL A 125 8.57 11.65 4.21
CA VAL A 125 7.96 10.38 3.75
C VAL A 125 7.05 9.81 4.83
N PHE A 126 7.43 9.94 6.10
CA PHE A 126 6.71 9.36 7.20
C PHE A 126 6.30 10.41 8.22
N SER A 127 4.98 10.62 8.38
CA SER A 127 4.50 11.43 9.49
C SER A 127 4.72 10.70 10.83
N ASP A 128 4.89 11.47 11.91
CA ASP A 128 5.05 10.93 13.26
C ASP A 128 3.91 9.97 13.64
N GLU A 129 2.67 10.34 13.30
CA GLU A 129 1.49 9.51 13.51
C GLU A 129 1.58 8.18 12.75
N PHE A 130 1.92 8.23 11.45
CA PHE A 130 2.01 7.03 10.63
C PHE A 130 3.12 6.10 11.13
N LEU A 131 4.25 6.66 11.56
CA LEU A 131 5.37 5.88 12.09
C LEU A 131 5.02 5.24 13.44
N ALA A 132 4.38 6.00 14.34
CA ALA A 132 3.94 5.50 15.65
C ALA A 132 2.93 4.34 15.51
N LEU A 133 1.95 4.48 14.60
CA LEU A 133 1.01 3.41 14.27
C LEU A 133 1.73 2.21 13.65
N SER A 134 2.67 2.46 12.74
CA SER A 134 3.50 1.43 12.11
C SER A 134 4.29 0.60 13.13
N VAL A 135 4.89 1.22 14.15
CA VAL A 135 5.59 0.49 15.24
C VAL A 135 4.64 -0.47 15.96
N GLN A 136 3.42 -0.03 16.29
CA GLN A 136 2.43 -0.89 16.94
C GLN A 136 1.98 -2.04 16.03
N ARG A 137 1.76 -1.76 14.74
CA ARG A 137 1.38 -2.77 13.74
C ARG A 137 2.48 -3.80 13.52
N VAL A 138 3.75 -3.36 13.50
CA VAL A 138 4.92 -4.25 13.38
C VAL A 138 4.98 -5.19 14.58
N ALA A 139 4.82 -4.68 15.80
CA ALA A 139 4.80 -5.51 17.01
C ALA A 139 3.66 -6.55 16.99
N LYS A 140 2.44 -6.14 16.60
CA LYS A 140 1.29 -7.07 16.46
C LYS A 140 1.55 -8.15 15.41
N PHE A 141 2.03 -7.75 14.23
CA PHE A 141 2.30 -8.66 13.12
C PHE A 141 3.39 -9.65 13.45
N ALA A 142 4.52 -9.19 14.00
CA ALA A 142 5.64 -10.02 14.42
C ALA A 142 5.28 -10.93 15.61
N GLY A 143 4.38 -10.47 16.49
CA GLY A 143 3.79 -11.27 17.55
C GLY A 143 2.98 -12.45 17.02
N ARG A 144 2.29 -12.27 15.88
CA ARG A 144 1.44 -13.29 15.24
C ARG A 144 2.18 -14.19 14.26
N PHE A 145 3.20 -13.67 13.60
CA PHE A 145 3.96 -14.34 12.56
C PHE A 145 5.45 -14.36 12.94
N GLU A 146 5.84 -15.37 13.72
CA GLU A 146 7.20 -15.48 14.26
C GLU A 146 8.29 -15.45 13.18
N TRP A 147 8.00 -16.02 12.00
CA TRP A 147 8.91 -16.01 10.85
C TRP A 147 9.30 -14.60 10.38
N SER A 148 8.49 -13.58 10.65
CA SER A 148 8.75 -12.19 10.25
C SER A 148 9.65 -11.42 11.23
N ARG A 149 9.83 -11.93 12.47
CA ARG A 149 10.49 -11.21 13.56
C ARG A 149 11.93 -10.82 13.24
N ALA A 150 12.70 -11.75 12.68
CA ALA A 150 14.11 -11.52 12.35
C ALA A 150 14.25 -10.36 11.35
N THR A 151 13.40 -10.34 10.32
CA THR A 151 13.39 -9.28 9.30
C THR A 151 13.00 -7.93 9.90
N TRP A 152 11.96 -7.88 10.74
CA TRP A 152 11.57 -6.63 11.40
C TRP A 152 12.63 -6.08 12.36
N LYS A 153 13.31 -6.95 13.11
CA LYS A 153 14.45 -6.56 13.95
C LYS A 153 15.59 -5.99 13.13
N ALA A 154 15.92 -6.65 12.01
CA ALA A 154 16.95 -6.17 11.11
C ALA A 154 16.58 -4.82 10.47
N LEU A 155 15.30 -4.60 10.18
CA LEU A 155 14.76 -3.31 9.74
C LEU A 155 14.73 -2.24 10.85
N GLY A 156 15.21 -2.53 12.06
CA GLY A 156 15.33 -1.54 13.14
C GLY A 156 14.10 -1.41 14.05
N PHE A 157 13.09 -2.28 13.91
CA PHE A 157 11.92 -2.28 14.78
C PHE A 157 12.15 -3.14 16.04
N LYS A 158 11.54 -2.71 17.15
CA LYS A 158 11.53 -3.47 18.41
C LYS A 158 10.34 -4.43 18.43
N VAL A 159 10.60 -5.74 18.32
CA VAL A 159 9.60 -6.83 18.29
C VAL A 159 10.03 -8.09 19.04
#